data_AF-A0AAU0TGD1-F1
#
_entry.id   AF-A0AAU0TGD1-F1
#
_cell.length_a   1.000
_cell.length_b   1.000
_cell.length_c   1.000
_cell.angle_alpha   90.00
_cell.angle_beta   90.00
_cell.angle_gamma   90.00
#
_symmetry.space_group_name_H-M   'P 1'
#
loop_
_entity.id
_entity.type
_entity.pdbx_description
1 polymer ?
#
loop_
_entity_poly.entity_id
_entity_poly.type
_entity_poly.pdbx_seq_one_letter_code
_entity_poly.pdbx_strand_id
1 'polypeptide(L)'
;MGQDVTGIWLAGAGIGLGSPIPTRIADQLRGREFSSFDAFRKAFWVEVGNDSELSRQFNQQNIGRMHDGYAPNARYNDAIGKRKVFELHHIDLVSEGGEVYDVDNLRINTPKNHIDIHRG
;
A
#
# COMPACT_ATOMS: atom_id res chain seq x y z
N MET A 1 3.47 3.07 13.83
CA MET A 1 2.05 3.49 13.92
C MET A 1 1.48 3.56 12.51
N GLY A 2 0.18 3.80 12.36
CA GLY A 2 -0.43 4.14 11.06
C GLY A 2 -1.09 5.50 11.16
N GLN A 3 -1.82 5.92 10.13
CA GLN A 3 -2.57 7.17 10.17
C GLN A 3 -4.07 6.90 10.11
N ASP A 4 -4.85 7.71 10.83
CA ASP A 4 -6.30 7.69 10.71
C ASP A 4 -6.69 8.34 9.39
N VAL A 5 -7.21 7.52 8.49
CA VAL A 5 -7.62 7.94 7.17
C VAL A 5 -9.12 8.17 7.16
N THR A 6 -9.55 9.34 6.71
CA THR A 6 -10.96 9.66 6.47
C THR A 6 -11.21 9.82 4.97
N GLY A 7 -12.42 9.49 4.50
CA GLY A 7 -12.77 9.60 3.08
C GLY A 7 -12.19 8.47 2.22
N ILE A 8 -11.78 8.79 0.98
CA ILE A 8 -11.25 7.82 0.03
C ILE A 8 -9.74 7.64 0.26
N TRP A 9 -9.36 6.49 0.81
CA TRP A 9 -7.99 6.25 1.29
C TRP A 9 -6.92 6.40 0.20
N LEU A 10 -7.11 5.74 -0.95
CA LEU A 10 -6.12 5.77 -2.04
C LEU A 10 -6.27 6.97 -2.99
N ALA A 11 -7.08 7.98 -2.65
CA ALA A 11 -7.18 9.18 -3.48
C ALA A 11 -5.85 9.97 -3.56
N GLY A 12 -5.05 9.92 -2.49
CA GLY A 12 -3.74 10.60 -2.41
C GLY A 12 -2.56 9.78 -2.93
N ALA A 13 -2.76 8.51 -3.33
CA ALA A 13 -1.67 7.62 -3.72
C ALA A 13 -0.94 8.05 -5.02
N GLY A 14 -1.54 8.98 -5.79
CA GLY A 14 -0.96 9.50 -7.02
C GLY A 14 -0.19 10.81 -6.88
N ILE A 15 -0.01 11.33 -5.66
CA ILE A 15 0.62 12.64 -5.42
C ILE A 15 1.55 12.61 -4.20
N GLY A 16 2.57 13.47 -4.20
CA GLY A 16 3.50 13.62 -3.06
C GLY A 16 4.13 12.28 -2.67
N LEU A 17 4.16 11.97 -1.37
CA LEU A 17 4.68 10.70 -0.85
C LEU A 17 3.71 9.51 -1.00
N GLY A 18 2.49 9.73 -1.47
CA GLY A 18 1.43 8.74 -1.54
C GLY A 18 0.57 8.64 -0.28
N SER A 19 -0.33 7.65 -0.24
CA SER A 19 -1.27 7.46 0.88
C SER A 19 -0.61 6.74 2.07
N PRO A 20 -0.91 7.14 3.32
CA PRO A 20 -0.38 6.47 4.51
C PRO A 20 -0.99 5.10 4.73
N ILE A 21 -0.34 4.26 5.54
CA ILE A 21 -0.91 3.00 6.03
C ILE A 21 -1.99 3.31 7.07
N PRO A 22 -3.25 2.84 6.91
CA PRO A 22 -4.29 3.07 7.90
C PRO A 22 -3.95 2.43 9.25
N THR A 23 -4.17 3.14 10.36
CA THR A 23 -3.90 2.64 11.73
C THR A 23 -4.50 1.26 11.96
N ARG A 24 -5.76 1.07 11.55
CA ARG A 24 -6.48 -0.20 11.69
C ARG A 24 -5.82 -1.37 10.98
N ILE A 25 -5.09 -1.14 9.88
CA ILE A 25 -4.35 -2.18 9.16
C ILE A 25 -2.99 -2.40 9.81
N ALA A 26 -2.32 -1.32 10.21
CA ALA A 26 -1.07 -1.40 10.97
C ALA A 26 -1.25 -2.21 12.27
N ASP A 27 -2.38 -2.06 12.96
CA ASP A 27 -2.68 -2.81 14.19
C ASP A 27 -2.81 -4.32 13.93
N GLN A 28 -3.37 -4.75 12.80
CA GLN A 28 -3.48 -6.18 12.42
C GLN A 28 -2.13 -6.81 12.03
N LEU A 29 -1.16 -5.97 11.66
CA LEU A 29 0.19 -6.40 11.24
C LEU A 29 1.20 -6.35 12.38
N ARG A 30 0.90 -5.61 13.46
CA ARG A 30 1.79 -5.42 14.60
C ARG A 30 2.07 -6.74 15.32
N GLY A 31 3.35 -6.97 15.64
CA GLY A 31 3.80 -8.15 16.36
C GLY A 31 3.80 -9.44 15.53
N ARG A 32 3.47 -9.37 14.24
CA ARG A 32 3.62 -10.50 13.30
C ARG A 32 5.03 -10.50 12.73
N GLU A 33 5.60 -11.69 12.61
CA GLU A 33 6.88 -11.91 11.94
C GLU A 33 6.64 -12.26 10.47
N PHE A 34 7.48 -11.70 9.60
CA PHE A 34 7.43 -11.94 8.16
C PHE A 34 8.78 -12.40 7.65
N SER A 35 8.79 -13.50 6.90
CA SER A 35 10.00 -14.07 6.29
C SER A 35 10.58 -13.22 5.16
N SER A 36 9.78 -12.29 4.62
CA SER A 36 10.17 -11.38 3.55
C SER A 36 9.21 -10.20 3.43
N PHE A 37 9.64 -9.16 2.73
CA PHE A 37 8.75 -8.05 2.38
C PHE A 37 7.58 -8.47 1.50
N ASP A 38 7.74 -9.49 0.64
CA ASP A 38 6.61 -10.03 -0.15
C ASP A 38 5.56 -10.71 0.73
N ALA A 39 5.99 -11.44 1.77
CA ALA A 39 5.08 -12.03 2.75
C ALA A 39 4.31 -10.95 3.53
N PHE A 40 5.01 -9.89 3.96
CA PHE A 40 4.38 -8.71 4.56
C PHE A 40 3.37 -8.06 3.59
N ARG A 41 3.78 -7.80 2.34
CA ARG A 41 2.92 -7.18 1.31
C ARG A 41 1.66 -8.00 1.05
N LYS A 42 1.76 -9.32 1.00
CA LYS A 42 0.59 -10.21 0.84
C LYS A 42 -0.35 -10.09 2.03
N ALA A 43 0.18 -10.21 3.25
CA ALA A 43 -0.62 -10.05 4.46
C ALA A 43 -1.31 -8.68 4.53
N PHE A 44 -0.57 -7.61 4.21
CA PHE A 44 -1.10 -6.25 4.14
C PHE A 44 -2.35 -6.16 3.24
N TRP A 45 -2.27 -6.67 2.01
CA TRP A 45 -3.44 -6.61 1.12
C TRP A 45 -4.59 -7.50 1.57
N VAL A 46 -4.31 -8.64 2.21
CA VAL A 46 -5.36 -9.47 2.82
C VAL A 46 -6.09 -8.71 3.92
N GLU A 47 -5.38 -8.04 4.83
CA GLU A 47 -6.00 -7.24 5.89
C GLU A 47 -6.86 -6.10 5.31
N VAL A 48 -6.38 -5.44 4.25
CA VAL A 48 -7.17 -4.41 3.55
C VAL A 48 -8.44 -5.00 2.93
N GLY A 49 -8.35 -6.19 2.30
CA GLY A 49 -9.51 -6.87 1.73
C GLY A 49 -10.55 -7.28 2.79
N ASN A 50 -10.08 -7.64 3.99
CA ASN A 50 -10.94 -8.04 5.11
C ASN A 50 -11.56 -6.85 5.87
N ASP A 51 -10.97 -5.66 5.79
CA ASP A 51 -11.54 -4.46 6.40
C ASP A 51 -12.72 -3.94 5.55
N SER A 52 -13.93 -4.04 6.09
CA SER A 52 -15.16 -3.63 5.37
C SER A 52 -15.20 -2.13 5.01
N GLU A 53 -14.47 -1.27 5.72
CA GLU A 53 -14.48 0.17 5.47
C GLU A 53 -13.54 0.58 4.34
N LEU A 54 -12.41 -0.13 4.21
CA LEU A 54 -11.45 0.04 3.14
C LEU A 54 -11.89 -0.73 1.89
N SER A 55 -12.26 -2.00 2.02
CA SER A 55 -12.61 -2.87 0.90
C SER A 55 -13.81 -2.35 0.10
N ARG A 56 -14.81 -1.74 0.76
CA ARG A 56 -15.96 -1.10 0.09
C ARG A 56 -15.60 0.04 -0.86
N GLN A 57 -14.37 0.55 -0.82
CA GLN A 57 -13.87 1.59 -1.73
C GLN A 57 -13.36 1.03 -3.06
N PHE A 58 -13.25 -0.30 -3.18
CA PHE A 58 -12.74 -1.01 -4.35
C PHE A 58 -13.85 -1.74 -5.10
N ASN A 59 -13.61 -2.01 -6.38
CA ASN A 59 -14.49 -2.88 -7.16
C ASN A 59 -14.28 -4.37 -6.79
N GLN A 60 -15.23 -5.23 -7.18
CA GLN A 60 -15.21 -6.66 -6.84
C GLN A 60 -13.94 -7.38 -7.31
N GLN A 61 -13.40 -7.01 -8.47
CA GLN A 61 -12.15 -7.59 -8.98
C GLN A 61 -10.97 -7.28 -8.06
N ASN A 62 -10.85 -6.03 -7.61
CA ASN A 62 -9.78 -5.61 -6.71
C ASN A 62 -9.95 -6.19 -5.30
N ILE A 63 -11.19 -6.34 -4.82
CA ILE A 63 -11.47 -7.03 -3.54
C ILE A 63 -11.00 -8.49 -3.62
N GLY A 64 -11.38 -9.24 -4.67
CA GLY A 64 -10.93 -10.62 -4.87
C GLY A 64 -9.41 -10.74 -4.92
N ARG A 65 -8.73 -9.82 -5.64
CA ARG A 65 -7.26 -9.75 -5.67
C ARG A 65 -6.65 -9.57 -4.28
N MET A 66 -7.22 -8.69 -3.47
CA MET A 66 -6.72 -8.41 -2.12
C MET A 66 -6.90 -9.61 -1.19
N HIS A 67 -8.02 -10.33 -1.27
CA HIS A 67 -8.20 -11.59 -0.53
C HIS A 67 -7.18 -12.67 -0.92
N ASP A 68 -6.72 -12.67 -2.17
CA ASP A 68 -5.65 -13.55 -2.64
C ASP A 68 -4.23 -13.01 -2.32
N GLY A 69 -4.10 -11.89 -1.59
CA GLY A 69 -2.83 -11.24 -1.24
C GLY A 69 -2.17 -10.44 -2.36
N TYR A 70 -2.90 -10.16 -3.45
CA TYR A 70 -2.45 -9.30 -4.52
C TYR A 70 -2.83 -7.84 -4.30
N ALA A 71 -1.96 -6.94 -4.74
CA ALA A 71 -2.28 -5.52 -4.78
C ALA A 71 -3.47 -5.23 -5.73
N PRO A 72 -4.37 -4.30 -5.38
CA PRO A 72 -5.42 -3.83 -6.26
C PRO A 72 -4.83 -3.10 -7.47
N ASN A 73 -5.53 -3.16 -8.60
CA ASN A 73 -5.16 -2.39 -9.78
C ASN A 73 -5.36 -0.89 -9.53
N ALA A 74 -4.36 -0.10 -9.93
CA ALA A 74 -4.47 1.36 -10.02
C ALA A 74 -5.37 1.76 -11.20
N ARG A 75 -5.76 3.03 -11.27
CA ARG A 75 -6.47 3.55 -12.45
C ARG A 75 -5.54 3.46 -13.66
N TYR A 76 -6.12 3.29 -14.85
CA TYR A 76 -5.34 3.20 -16.09
C TYR A 76 -4.41 4.40 -16.28
N ASN A 77 -4.90 5.60 -15.96
CA ASN A 77 -4.12 6.83 -16.04
C ASN A 77 -2.98 6.92 -15.02
N ASP A 78 -2.96 6.06 -14.00
CA ASP A 78 -1.94 6.04 -12.95
C ASP A 78 -0.95 4.86 -13.11
N ALA A 79 -1.18 4.01 -14.11
CA ALA A 79 -0.29 2.92 -14.50
C ALA A 79 0.85 3.39 -15.43
N ILE A 80 1.96 2.66 -15.45
CA ILE A 80 3.10 2.96 -16.33
C ILE A 80 3.75 1.68 -16.85
N GLY A 81 3.73 1.51 -18.18
CA GLY A 81 4.21 0.29 -18.84
C GLY A 81 3.49 -0.95 -18.32
N LYS A 82 4.27 -1.90 -17.76
CA LYS A 82 3.74 -3.14 -17.17
C LYS A 82 3.31 -2.99 -15.70
N ARG A 83 3.65 -1.88 -15.03
CA ARG A 83 3.29 -1.61 -13.63
C ARG A 83 1.88 -1.02 -13.57
N LYS A 84 0.93 -1.80 -13.04
CA LYS A 84 -0.52 -1.49 -13.09
C LYS A 84 -1.22 -1.55 -11.73
N VAL A 85 -0.52 -1.95 -10.69
CA VAL A 85 -1.08 -2.14 -9.34
C VAL A 85 -0.52 -1.11 -8.39
N PHE A 86 -1.21 -0.84 -7.29
CA PHE A 86 -0.65 -0.03 -6.22
C PHE A 86 0.60 -0.69 -5.62
N GLU A 87 1.54 0.14 -5.17
CA GLU A 87 2.86 -0.29 -4.70
C GLU A 87 3.12 0.26 -3.31
N LEU A 88 3.77 -0.54 -2.47
CA LEU A 88 4.30 -0.07 -1.19
C LEU A 88 5.68 0.56 -1.45
N HIS A 89 5.89 1.73 -0.88
CA HIS A 89 7.10 2.52 -0.99
C HIS A 89 7.65 2.82 0.41
N HIS A 90 8.94 2.61 0.61
CA HIS A 90 9.66 3.06 1.81
C HIS A 90 10.04 4.53 1.67
N ILE A 91 9.70 5.36 2.65
CA ILE A 91 10.04 6.80 2.66
C ILE A 91 11.55 6.96 2.87
N ASP A 92 12.04 6.41 3.98
CA ASP A 92 13.45 6.25 4.27
C ASP A 92 13.91 4.93 3.62
N LEU A 93 14.82 5.05 2.66
CA LEU A 93 15.28 3.90 1.88
C LEU A 93 15.92 2.86 2.80
N VAL A 94 15.60 1.59 2.56
CA VAL A 94 16.22 0.47 3.29
C VAL A 94 17.75 0.48 3.12
N SER A 95 18.25 0.90 1.96
CA SER A 95 19.69 1.06 1.69
C SER A 95 20.37 2.14 2.55
N GLU A 96 19.60 3.05 3.13
CA GLU A 96 20.06 4.16 3.96
C GLU A 96 19.78 3.93 5.45
N GLY A 97 19.39 2.72 5.82
CA GLY A 97 19.07 2.34 7.20
C GLY A 97 17.59 2.48 7.56
N GLY A 98 16.71 2.74 6.60
CA GLY A 98 15.27 2.76 6.81
C GLY A 98 14.71 1.40 7.23
N GLU A 99 13.78 1.42 8.17
CA GLU A 99 13.14 0.21 8.71
C GLU A 99 12.24 -0.46 7.67
N VAL A 100 12.41 -1.78 7.48
CA VAL A 100 11.74 -2.55 6.42
C VAL A 100 10.24 -2.72 6.68
N TYR A 101 9.87 -2.92 7.93
CA TYR A 101 8.50 -3.26 8.35
C TYR A 101 7.85 -2.17 9.21
N ASP A 102 8.52 -1.02 9.39
CA ASP A 102 7.88 0.12 10.01
C ASP A 102 6.80 0.67 9.08
N VAL A 103 5.55 0.48 9.49
CA VAL A 103 4.36 0.98 8.81
C VAL A 103 4.33 2.50 8.67
N ASP A 104 5.00 3.25 9.55
CA ASP A 104 5.13 4.71 9.40
C ASP A 104 6.10 5.07 8.26
N ASN A 105 7.11 4.22 8.03
CA ASN A 105 8.05 4.31 6.91
C ASN A 105 7.43 3.85 5.57
N LEU A 106 6.17 3.40 5.55
CA LEU A 106 5.53 2.90 4.34
C LEU A 106 4.45 3.85 3.80
N ARG A 107 4.38 3.94 2.48
CA ARG A 107 3.32 4.64 1.73
C ARG A 107 2.80 3.81 0.57
N ILE A 108 1.53 3.99 0.24
CA ILE A 108 0.91 3.40 -0.94
C ILE A 108 0.96 4.40 -2.08
N ASN A 109 1.56 3.98 -3.19
CA ASN A 109 1.75 4.78 -4.37
C ASN A 109 1.11 4.15 -5.61
N THR A 110 0.67 4.99 -6.54
CA THR A 110 0.45 4.56 -7.91
C THR A 110 1.79 4.32 -8.61
N PRO A 111 1.85 3.45 -9.62
CA PRO A 111 3.07 3.22 -10.37
C PRO A 111 3.71 4.49 -10.95
N LYS A 112 2.90 5.43 -11.45
CA LYS A 112 3.41 6.71 -11.94
C LYS A 112 4.04 7.53 -10.82
N ASN A 113 3.33 7.77 -9.72
CA ASN A 113 3.86 8.58 -8.63
C ASN A 113 5.12 7.96 -8.02
N HIS A 114 5.16 6.62 -7.89
CA HIS A 114 6.34 5.95 -7.37
C HIS A 114 7.58 6.16 -8.25
N ILE A 115 7.43 6.19 -9.58
CA ILE A 115 8.54 6.53 -10.47
C ILE A 115 8.96 7.99 -10.30
N ASP A 116 7.99 8.90 -10.17
CA ASP A 116 8.29 10.32 -10.04
C ASP A 116 9.00 10.65 -8.72
N ILE A 117 8.68 9.95 -7.63
CA ILE A 117 9.42 10.04 -6.36
C ILE A 117 10.89 9.65 -6.53
N HIS A 118 11.19 8.58 -7.28
CA HIS A 118 12.58 8.11 -7.50
C HIS A 118 13.34 8.86 -8.60
N ARG A 119 12.69 9.81 -9.29
CA ARG A 119 13.31 10.65 -10.32
C ARG A 119 13.84 11.96 -9.78
N GLY A 120 13.33 12.41 -8.63
CA GLY A 120 13.82 13.58 -7.89
C GLY A 120 14.98 13.22 -6.99
#